data_AF-A0A8T3MY58-F1
#
_entry.id   AF-A0A8T3MY58-F1
#
_cell.length_a   1.000
_cell.length_b   1.000
_cell.length_c   1.000
_cell.angle_alpha   90.00
_cell.angle_beta   90.00
_cell.angle_gamma   90.00
#
_symmetry.space_group_name_H-M   'P 1'
#
loop_
_entity.id
_entity.type
_entity.pdbx_description
1 polymer ?
#
loop_
_entity_poly.entity_id
_entity_poly.type
_entity_poly.pdbx_seq_one_letter_code
_entity_poly.pdbx_strand_id
1 'polypeptide(L)'
;MPDGPALGQTLADEVALAHHLDPAGDDDPDPLPAGLSVDSGDLELALRYVPDYRVVVLAADLDAPSLAAVVTAAAWSGARLVALVPAGSAVDAIPSDATVLERPTTDDGAFAATVAAYAVALDQGIEPAEAFKEAQRVGGWAAVAD
;
A
#
# COMPACT_ATOMS: atom_id res chain seq x y z
N MET A 1 44.20 26.69 -35.47
CA MET A 1 43.40 25.49 -35.18
C MET A 1 44.34 24.35 -34.82
N PRO A 2 43.97 23.44 -33.90
CA PRO A 2 42.99 23.59 -32.81
C PRO A 2 43.78 23.90 -31.50
N ASP A 3 43.28 23.80 -30.26
CA ASP A 3 41.90 23.73 -29.74
C ASP A 3 41.79 24.52 -28.41
N GLY A 4 40.60 24.57 -27.80
CA GLY A 4 40.39 25.08 -26.43
C GLY A 4 40.24 23.96 -25.39
N PRO A 5 40.60 24.19 -24.10
CA PRO A 5 40.29 23.25 -23.03
C PRO A 5 38.78 23.21 -22.78
N ALA A 6 38.16 22.06 -23.05
CA ALA A 6 36.73 21.86 -22.92
C ALA A 6 36.27 21.91 -21.44
N LEU A 7 35.33 22.81 -21.14
CA LEU A 7 34.52 22.76 -19.93
C LEU A 7 33.56 21.57 -20.04
N GLY A 8 33.89 20.42 -19.46
CA GLY A 8 33.09 19.19 -19.63
C GLY A 8 33.43 18.02 -18.69
N GLN A 9 33.98 18.29 -17.50
CA GLN A 9 34.48 17.26 -16.57
C GLN A 9 33.84 17.34 -15.16
N THR A 10 32.57 17.77 -15.06
CA THR A 10 31.85 17.87 -13.77
C THR A 10 30.36 17.47 -13.87
N LEU A 11 30.02 16.41 -14.61
CA LEU A 11 28.67 15.80 -14.55
C LEU A 11 28.59 14.34 -15.05
N ALA A 12 29.69 13.60 -15.09
CA ALA A 12 29.73 12.23 -15.63
C ALA A 12 29.60 11.12 -14.55
N ASP A 13 29.78 11.46 -13.27
CA ASP A 13 29.87 10.48 -12.16
C ASP A 13 28.55 10.30 -11.38
N GLU A 14 27.59 11.22 -11.51
CA GLU A 14 26.32 11.20 -10.74
C GLU A 14 25.10 10.68 -11.52
N VAL A 15 25.28 10.11 -12.71
CA VAL A 15 24.18 9.51 -13.52
C VAL A 15 24.37 8.00 -13.70
N ALA A 16 24.97 7.34 -12.70
CA ALA A 16 25.23 5.89 -12.68
C ALA A 16 24.33 5.11 -11.70
N LEU A 17 23.32 5.75 -11.10
CA LEU A 17 22.33 5.10 -10.20
C LEU A 17 20.91 5.03 -10.79
N ALA A 18 20.70 5.52 -12.01
CA ALA A 18 19.41 5.48 -12.68
C ALA A 18 19.45 4.57 -13.93
N HIS A 19 18.46 3.69 -14.03
CA HIS A 19 18.10 2.91 -15.22
C HIS A 19 18.88 1.61 -15.52
N HIS A 20 18.74 0.62 -14.62
CA HIS A 20 18.63 -0.79 -15.06
C HIS A 20 17.24 -1.35 -14.72
N LEU A 21 16.22 -0.70 -15.27
CA LEU A 21 14.89 -1.31 -15.40
C LEU A 21 14.95 -2.28 -16.59
N ASP A 22 15.06 -3.57 -16.30
CA ASP A 22 14.82 -4.62 -17.28
C ASP A 22 13.29 -4.78 -17.44
N PRO A 23 12.73 -4.60 -18.65
CA PRO A 23 11.27 -4.61 -18.84
C PRO A 23 10.67 -6.02 -19.07
N ALA A 24 11.35 -7.10 -18.66
CA ALA A 24 10.88 -8.48 -18.87
C ALA A 24 11.23 -9.46 -17.73
N GLY A 25 11.34 -8.99 -16.49
CA GLY A 25 11.34 -9.86 -15.30
C GLY A 25 9.92 -10.12 -14.79
N ASP A 26 9.64 -11.36 -14.35
CA ASP A 26 8.51 -11.65 -13.48
C ASP A 26 8.69 -10.89 -12.16
N ASP A 27 8.02 -9.74 -12.02
CA ASP A 27 8.07 -8.87 -10.84
C ASP A 27 7.16 -9.43 -9.71
N ASP A 28 7.43 -10.70 -9.36
CA ASP A 28 7.05 -11.25 -8.06
C ASP A 28 7.96 -10.54 -7.04
N PRO A 29 7.43 -9.65 -6.18
CA PRO A 29 8.26 -8.84 -5.32
C PRO A 29 9.03 -9.75 -4.35
N ASP A 30 10.35 -9.79 -4.51
CA ASP A 30 11.27 -10.63 -3.73
C ASP A 30 10.88 -10.56 -2.24
N PRO A 31 10.45 -11.68 -1.61
CA PRO A 31 9.69 -11.62 -0.37
C PRO A 31 10.49 -10.90 0.70
N LEU A 32 9.92 -9.79 1.20
CA LEU A 32 10.58 -8.91 2.17
C LEU A 32 11.23 -9.76 3.28
N PRO A 33 12.52 -9.56 3.58
CA PRO A 33 13.27 -10.47 4.43
C PRO A 33 12.57 -10.61 5.79
N ALA A 34 12.15 -11.84 6.09
CA ALA A 34 11.37 -12.17 7.28
C ALA A 34 12.11 -11.69 8.54
N GLY A 35 11.64 -10.58 9.12
CA GLY A 35 12.35 -9.84 10.16
C GLY A 35 12.18 -8.31 10.08
N LEU A 36 11.83 -7.75 8.92
CA LEU A 36 11.41 -6.34 8.80
C LEU A 36 9.93 -6.18 9.19
N SER A 37 9.62 -6.37 10.49
CA SER A 37 8.36 -5.90 11.07
C SER A 37 8.47 -4.41 11.38
N VAL A 38 7.37 -3.66 11.19
CA VAL A 38 7.28 -2.27 11.66
C VAL A 38 6.98 -2.30 13.16
N ASP A 39 7.66 -1.46 13.96
CA ASP A 39 7.38 -1.35 15.39
C ASP A 39 6.15 -0.49 15.66
N SER A 40 5.38 -0.84 16.70
CA SER A 40 4.20 -0.08 17.13
C SER A 40 4.50 1.40 17.45
N GLY A 41 5.66 1.70 18.03
CA GLY A 41 6.09 3.06 18.36
C GLY A 41 6.44 3.88 17.12
N ASP A 42 6.98 3.25 16.07
CA ASP A 42 7.21 3.89 14.77
C ASP A 42 5.86 4.20 14.08
N LEU A 43 4.87 3.31 14.20
CA LEU A 43 3.51 3.54 13.70
C LEU A 43 2.79 4.67 14.45
N GLU A 44 2.84 4.67 15.78
CA GLU A 44 2.30 5.77 16.61
C GLU A 44 2.97 7.12 16.28
N LEU A 45 4.28 7.11 16.06
CA LEU A 45 5.04 8.30 15.68
C LEU A 45 4.65 8.79 14.29
N ALA A 46 4.65 7.91 13.28
CA ALA A 46 4.32 8.25 11.90
C ALA A 46 2.88 8.80 11.79
N LEU A 47 1.89 8.09 12.35
CA LEU A 47 0.48 8.46 12.27
C LEU A 47 0.13 9.72 13.10
N ARG A 48 0.97 10.09 14.08
CA ARG A 48 0.87 11.39 14.77
C ARG A 48 1.36 12.56 13.90
N TYR A 49 2.29 12.32 12.97
CA TYR A 49 2.92 13.36 12.16
C TYR A 49 2.42 13.44 10.70
N VAL A 50 1.61 12.49 10.25
CA VAL A 50 0.82 12.61 9.01
C VAL A 50 -0.51 13.30 9.34
N PRO A 51 -0.76 14.55 8.91
CA PRO A 51 -2.05 15.20 9.08
C PRO A 51 -3.06 14.71 8.03
N ASP A 52 -4.35 14.86 8.33
CA ASP A 52 -5.47 14.73 7.38
C ASP A 52 -5.58 13.41 6.58
N TYR A 53 -4.96 12.31 7.05
CA TYR A 53 -5.17 11.00 6.42
C TYR A 53 -6.61 10.50 6.64
N ARG A 54 -7.24 10.02 5.56
CA ARG A 54 -8.66 9.60 5.55
C ARG A 54 -8.83 8.10 5.39
N VAL A 55 -7.81 7.40 4.91
CA VAL A 55 -7.82 5.98 4.62
C VAL A 55 -6.49 5.38 5.08
N VAL A 56 -6.55 4.24 5.76
CA VAL A 56 -5.38 3.44 6.11
C VAL A 56 -5.57 2.05 5.51
N VAL A 57 -4.60 1.60 4.71
CA VAL A 57 -4.61 0.27 4.09
C VAL A 57 -3.52 -0.59 4.72
N LEU A 58 -3.93 -1.66 5.40
CA LEU A 58 -3.03 -2.68 5.93
C LEU A 58 -2.77 -3.73 4.85
N ALA A 59 -1.64 -3.61 4.15
CA ALA A 59 -1.23 -4.53 3.07
C ALA A 59 -0.28 -5.65 3.53
N ALA A 60 0.12 -5.64 4.81
CA ALA A 60 1.00 -6.62 5.44
C ALA A 60 0.43 -7.03 6.80
N ASP A 61 0.75 -8.25 7.22
CA ASP A 61 0.39 -8.75 8.54
C ASP A 61 1.18 -8.00 9.62
N LEU A 62 0.45 -7.44 10.59
CA LEU A 62 1.03 -6.76 11.75
C LEU A 62 0.93 -7.64 13.00
N ASP A 63 1.93 -7.54 13.86
CA ASP A 63 1.84 -8.03 15.23
C ASP A 63 0.75 -7.28 16.04
N ALA A 64 0.31 -7.87 17.15
CA ALA A 64 -0.82 -7.35 17.92
C ALA A 64 -0.65 -5.89 18.42
N PRO A 65 0.48 -5.46 19.02
CA PRO A 65 0.65 -4.05 19.39
C PRO A 65 0.73 -3.12 18.16
N SER A 66 1.36 -3.52 17.06
CA SER A 66 1.39 -2.73 15.82
C SER A 66 -0.01 -2.54 15.21
N LEU A 67 -0.83 -3.59 15.17
CA LEU A 67 -2.22 -3.51 14.75
C LEU A 67 -3.04 -2.59 15.68
N ALA A 68 -2.86 -2.72 17.00
CA ALA A 68 -3.56 -1.89 17.97
C ALA A 68 -3.21 -0.39 17.84
N ALA A 69 -1.96 -0.06 17.51
CA ALA A 69 -1.55 1.31 17.22
C ALA A 69 -2.28 1.88 16.00
N VAL A 70 -2.34 1.13 14.89
CA VAL A 70 -3.05 1.55 13.68
C VAL A 70 -4.55 1.70 13.91
N VAL A 71 -5.20 0.73 14.57
CA VAL A 71 -6.64 0.81 14.89
C VAL A 71 -6.94 2.03 15.77
N THR A 72 -6.10 2.30 16.78
CA THR A 72 -6.26 3.47 17.66
C THR A 72 -6.09 4.78 16.89
N ALA A 73 -5.09 4.87 16.01
CA ALA A 73 -4.83 6.05 15.20
C ALA A 73 -5.94 6.32 14.16
N ALA A 74 -6.44 5.28 13.48
CA ALA A 74 -7.56 5.38 12.54
C ALA A 74 -8.85 5.85 13.25
N ALA A 75 -9.17 5.26 14.41
CA ALA A 75 -10.33 5.67 15.21
C ALA A 75 -10.21 7.11 15.74
N TRP A 76 -8.99 7.56 16.08
CA TRP A 76 -8.76 8.93 16.56
C TRP A 76 -8.86 9.99 15.46
N SER A 77 -8.37 9.69 14.26
CA SER A 77 -8.46 10.58 13.08
C SER A 77 -9.82 10.54 12.37
N GLY A 78 -10.62 9.49 12.60
CA GLY A 78 -11.81 9.19 11.80
C GLY A 78 -11.49 8.61 10.42
N ALA A 79 -10.27 8.10 10.22
CA ALA A 79 -9.86 7.45 8.99
C ALA A 79 -10.51 6.07 8.83
N ARG A 80 -10.87 5.72 7.59
CA ARG A 80 -11.39 4.40 7.25
C ARG A 80 -10.25 3.37 7.20
N LEU A 81 -10.41 2.26 7.90
CA LEU A 81 -9.46 1.16 7.89
C LEU A 81 -9.84 0.11 6.84
N VAL A 82 -8.87 -0.27 6.01
CA VAL A 82 -8.98 -1.35 5.03
C VAL A 82 -7.90 -2.39 5.34
N ALA A 83 -8.27 -3.65 5.52
CA ALA A 83 -7.33 -4.73 5.84
C ALA A 83 -7.28 -5.76 4.70
N LEU A 84 -6.08 -6.01 4.15
CA LEU A 84 -5.84 -6.98 3.10
C LEU A 84 -5.31 -8.28 3.71
N VAL A 85 -6.21 -9.21 4.02
CA VAL A 85 -5.86 -10.46 4.72
C VAL A 85 -5.64 -11.60 3.72
N PRO A 86 -4.74 -12.57 3.99
CA PRO A 86 -4.71 -13.82 3.23
C PRO A 86 -6.07 -14.54 3.33
N ALA A 87 -6.56 -15.14 2.24
CA ALA A 87 -7.83 -15.85 2.23
C ALA A 87 -7.92 -16.92 3.34
N GLY A 88 -9.04 -16.94 4.07
CA GLY A 88 -9.27 -17.84 5.21
C GLY A 88 -8.56 -17.47 6.52
N SER A 89 -8.00 -16.25 6.63
CA SER A 89 -7.39 -15.76 7.88
C SER A 89 -8.43 -15.35 8.91
N ALA A 90 -8.09 -15.48 10.20
CA ALA A 90 -8.92 -14.99 11.28
C ALA A 90 -8.89 -13.44 11.35
N VAL A 91 -10.05 -12.83 11.57
CA VAL A 91 -10.24 -11.36 11.54
C VAL A 91 -10.70 -10.78 12.88
N ASP A 92 -10.72 -11.57 13.95
CA ASP A 92 -11.25 -11.17 15.28
C ASP A 92 -10.52 -9.96 15.92
N ALA A 93 -9.29 -9.68 15.48
CA ALA A 93 -8.50 -8.53 15.92
C ALA A 93 -8.77 -7.25 15.09
N ILE A 94 -9.49 -7.36 13.98
CA ILE A 94 -9.87 -6.24 13.11
C ILE A 94 -11.21 -5.67 13.61
N PRO A 95 -11.35 -4.35 13.79
CA PRO A 95 -12.61 -3.75 14.24
C PRO A 95 -13.72 -3.94 13.18
N SER A 96 -14.95 -4.19 13.63
CA SER A 96 -16.09 -4.53 12.76
C SER A 96 -16.56 -3.43 11.78
N ASP A 97 -16.05 -2.21 11.91
CA ASP A 97 -16.31 -1.07 11.01
C ASP A 97 -15.26 -0.97 9.89
N ALA A 98 -14.16 -1.72 9.97
CA ALA A 98 -13.16 -1.79 8.92
C ALA A 98 -13.64 -2.63 7.73
N THR A 99 -13.18 -2.28 6.54
CA THR A 99 -13.39 -3.12 5.35
C THR A 99 -12.28 -4.16 5.25
N VAL A 100 -12.64 -5.45 5.36
CA VAL A 100 -11.71 -6.56 5.13
C VAL A 100 -11.84 -7.02 3.69
N LEU A 101 -10.70 -7.19 3.02
CA LEU A 101 -10.59 -7.75 1.68
C LEU A 101 -9.68 -8.98 1.73
N GLU A 102 -10.19 -10.13 1.29
CA GLU A 102 -9.36 -11.31 1.12
C GLU A 102 -8.50 -11.16 -0.14
N ARG A 103 -7.18 -11.23 0.05
CA ARG A 103 -6.20 -11.21 -1.01
C ARG A 103 -6.13 -12.60 -1.66
N PRO A 104 -6.32 -12.71 -2.99
CA PRO A 104 -6.19 -13.99 -3.69
C PRO A 104 -4.74 -14.52 -3.64
N THR A 105 -4.58 -15.84 -3.71
CA THR A 105 -3.27 -16.52 -3.68
C THR A 105 -2.42 -16.26 -4.93
N THR A 106 -3.05 -15.85 -6.03
CA THR A 106 -2.41 -15.48 -7.29
C THR A 106 -3.23 -14.36 -7.91
N ASP A 107 -2.59 -13.29 -8.36
CA ASP A 107 -3.22 -12.10 -8.93
C ASP A 107 -2.33 -11.49 -10.02
N ASP A 108 -2.93 -11.15 -11.16
CA ASP A 108 -2.23 -10.51 -12.28
C ASP A 108 -2.12 -8.96 -12.09
N GLY A 109 -2.17 -8.48 -10.85
CA GLY A 109 -2.23 -7.06 -10.47
C GLY A 109 -3.64 -6.46 -10.39
N ALA A 110 -4.69 -7.23 -10.73
CA ALA A 110 -6.09 -6.78 -10.73
C ALA A 110 -6.61 -6.45 -9.31
N PHE A 111 -6.26 -7.26 -8.30
CA PHE A 111 -6.58 -6.97 -6.90
C PHE A 111 -5.91 -5.68 -6.44
N ALA A 112 -4.62 -5.51 -6.73
CA ALA A 112 -3.89 -4.28 -6.37
C ALA A 112 -4.49 -3.04 -7.03
N ALA A 113 -4.87 -3.12 -8.31
CA ALA A 113 -5.56 -2.04 -9.03
C ALA A 113 -6.93 -1.71 -8.41
N THR A 114 -7.72 -2.72 -8.03
CA THR A 114 -9.01 -2.52 -7.35
C THR A 114 -8.83 -1.93 -5.95
N VAL A 115 -7.87 -2.39 -5.14
CA VAL A 115 -7.59 -1.80 -3.82
C VAL A 115 -7.15 -0.33 -3.94
N ALA A 116 -6.31 0.00 -4.93
CA ALA A 116 -5.89 1.38 -5.18
C ALA A 116 -7.07 2.28 -5.59
N ALA A 117 -7.90 1.84 -6.55
CA ALA A 117 -9.10 2.57 -6.96
C ALA A 117 -10.09 2.75 -5.80
N TYR A 118 -10.23 1.72 -4.94
CA TYR A 118 -11.07 1.75 -3.76
C TYR A 118 -10.58 2.79 -2.73
N ALA A 119 -9.29 2.78 -2.39
CA ALA A 119 -8.69 3.74 -1.46
C ALA A 119 -8.86 5.19 -1.95
N VAL A 120 -8.68 5.44 -3.25
CA VAL A 120 -8.92 6.76 -3.87
C VAL A 120 -10.39 7.20 -3.75
N ALA A 121 -11.34 6.30 -3.99
CA ALA A 121 -12.76 6.59 -3.83
C ALA A 121 -13.15 6.88 -2.37
N LEU A 122 -12.58 6.15 -1.41
CA LEU A 122 -12.77 6.41 0.03
C LEU A 122 -12.22 7.77 0.46
N ASP A 123 -11.04 8.17 -0.03
CA ASP A 123 -10.42 9.48 0.27
C ASP A 123 -11.28 10.66 -0.23
N GLN A 124 -11.92 10.48 -1.40
CA GLN A 124 -12.90 11.39 -1.98
C GLN A 124 -14.23 11.44 -1.19
N GLY A 125 -14.41 10.59 -0.18
CA GLY A 125 -15.61 10.54 0.66
C GLY A 125 -16.77 9.73 0.07
N ILE A 126 -16.52 8.88 -0.93
CA ILE A 126 -17.54 7.98 -1.49
C ILE A 126 -17.82 6.85 -0.48
N GLU A 127 -19.09 6.47 -0.32
CA GLU A 127 -19.46 5.42 0.64
C GLU A 127 -18.87 4.04 0.31
N PRO A 128 -18.46 3.23 1.31
CA PRO A 128 -17.67 2.02 1.08
C PRO A 128 -18.27 1.04 0.06
N ALA A 129 -19.59 0.82 0.11
CA ALA A 129 -20.26 -0.10 -0.82
C ALA A 129 -20.32 0.41 -2.26
N GLU A 130 -20.37 1.73 -2.48
CA GLU A 130 -20.37 2.34 -3.81
C GLU A 130 -18.94 2.46 -4.36
N ALA A 131 -18.00 2.89 -3.51
CA ALA A 131 -16.57 2.91 -3.81
C ALA A 131 -16.06 1.54 -4.27
N PHE A 132 -16.50 0.46 -3.59
CA PHE A 132 -16.09 -0.90 -3.95
C PHE A 132 -16.69 -1.39 -5.27
N LYS A 133 -17.94 -1.00 -5.61
CA LYS A 133 -18.54 -1.32 -6.92
C LYS A 133 -17.78 -0.64 -8.05
N GLU A 134 -17.42 0.63 -7.90
CA GLU A 134 -16.66 1.36 -8.92
C GLU A 134 -15.23 0.82 -9.05
N ALA A 135 -14.57 0.53 -7.93
CA ALA A 135 -13.23 -0.04 -7.92
C ALA A 135 -13.13 -1.40 -8.65
N GLN A 136 -14.15 -2.26 -8.55
CA GLN A 136 -14.24 -3.50 -9.33
C GLN A 136 -14.42 -3.24 -10.85
N ARG A 137 -15.11 -2.15 -11.25
CA ARG A 137 -15.21 -1.76 -12.67
C ARG A 137 -13.89 -1.25 -13.24
N VAL A 138 -13.06 -0.62 -12.40
CA VAL A 138 -11.77 -0.03 -12.80
C VAL A 138 -10.64 -1.08 -12.81
N GLY A 139 -10.47 -1.83 -11.71
CA GLY A 139 -9.39 -2.81 -11.58
C GLY A 139 -9.71 -4.20 -12.14
N GLY A 140 -10.97 -4.51 -12.43
CA GLY A 140 -11.39 -5.77 -13.05
C GLY A 140 -11.40 -6.99 -12.13
N TRP A 141 -10.88 -6.89 -10.90
CA TRP A 141 -11.07 -7.89 -9.86
C TRP A 141 -12.51 -7.86 -9.33
N ALA A 142 -13.03 -9.03 -8.95
CA ALA A 142 -14.32 -9.17 -8.28
C ALA A 142 -14.13 -9.98 -7.00
N ALA A 143 -14.75 -9.54 -5.90
CA ALA A 143 -14.72 -10.33 -4.67
C ALA A 143 -15.46 -11.65 -4.89
N VAL A 144 -14.84 -12.75 -4.42
CA VAL A 144 -15.50 -14.04 -4.35
C VAL A 144 -16.47 -13.98 -3.16
N ALA A 145 -17.77 -13.98 -3.44
CA ALA A 145 -18.79 -14.13 -2.41
C ALA A 145 -19.06 -15.63 -2.19
N ASP A 146 -19.04 -16.06 -0.93
CA ASP A 146 -19.64 -17.31 -0.45
C ASP A 146 -21.16 -17.10 -0.23
#